data_AF-A0A1Y4CNM3-F1
#
_entry.id   AF-A0A1Y4CNM3-F1
#
_cell.length_a   1.000
_cell.length_b   1.000
_cell.length_c   1.000
_cell.angle_alpha   90.00
_cell.angle_beta   90.00
_cell.angle_gamma   90.00
#
_symmetry.space_group_name_H-M   'P 1'
#
loop_
_entity.id
_entity.type
_entity.pdbx_description
1 polymer ?
#
loop_
_entity_poly.entity_id
_entity_poly.type
_entity_poly.pdbx_seq_one_letter_code
_entity_poly.pdbx_strand_id
1 'polypeptide(L)'
;MNGTDIPQSSIAVLIDFENLALGTGRRNRRGHQEPGPLPDVKLILERLVDKGRITAKRAYCDWQRFSDAVTPLHELGIELIEIPDRAYTGKNSADIRLAVDAMEICLTKDHIDTFAILSGDSDFSPLVSKLKEFGKTVIGVGMKEATSSLLAEVCDEFIFYEDITRGAGIPDFSGKVPREKQSCYQLLFETIDALQRESDSFILASRLKDTMKRKRPQFSESSYGYRSFTALLREASKLGFIEIHQDPKSGTAVVDGFCE
;
A
#
# COMPACT_ATOMS: atom_id res chain seq x y z
N MET A 1 -17.82 16.91 -35.78
CA MET A 1 -18.26 17.13 -34.39
C MET A 1 -17.22 16.48 -33.51
N ASN A 2 -16.51 17.30 -32.75
CA ASN A 2 -15.31 16.92 -31.99
C ASN A 2 -15.66 15.86 -30.95
N GLY A 3 -14.78 14.86 -30.83
CA GLY A 3 -14.82 13.91 -29.73
C GLY A 3 -14.80 14.67 -28.42
N THR A 4 -15.78 14.40 -27.57
CA THR A 4 -15.80 14.85 -26.19
C THR A 4 -14.62 14.20 -25.48
N ASP A 5 -13.51 14.92 -25.35
CA ASP A 5 -12.50 14.62 -24.34
C ASP A 5 -13.21 14.62 -23.00
N ILE A 6 -13.42 13.44 -22.44
CA ILE A 6 -13.82 13.31 -21.04
C ILE A 6 -12.68 13.94 -20.25
N PRO A 7 -12.91 15.01 -19.47
CA PRO A 7 -11.83 15.61 -18.70
C PRO A 7 -11.25 14.54 -17.79
N GLN A 8 -9.98 14.20 -18.03
CA GLN A 8 -9.25 13.28 -17.18
C GLN A 8 -9.08 13.95 -15.82
N SER A 9 -9.59 13.32 -14.75
CA SER A 9 -9.44 13.80 -13.38
C SER A 9 -7.98 14.14 -13.10
N SER A 10 -7.73 15.25 -12.39
CA SER A 10 -6.40 15.74 -12.09
C SER A 10 -6.13 15.74 -10.60
N ILE A 11 -5.03 15.08 -10.22
CA ILE A 11 -4.72 14.72 -8.84
C ILE A 11 -3.54 15.56 -8.31
N ALA A 12 -3.70 16.10 -7.11
CA ALA A 12 -2.60 16.54 -6.25
C ALA A 12 -2.26 15.44 -5.25
N VAL A 13 -1.00 14.99 -5.22
CA VAL A 13 -0.50 14.00 -4.27
C VAL A 13 0.30 14.72 -3.19
N LEU A 14 -0.12 14.57 -1.93
CA LEU A 14 0.48 15.18 -0.76
C LEU A 14 0.89 14.08 0.22
N ILE A 15 2.19 14.01 0.52
CA ILE A 15 2.79 12.89 1.23
C ILE A 15 3.31 13.35 2.58
N ASP A 16 2.68 12.88 3.64
CA ASP A 16 3.26 12.89 4.98
C ASP A 16 4.26 11.73 5.05
N PHE A 17 5.52 12.02 4.68
CA PHE A 17 6.51 10.97 4.50
C PHE A 17 6.95 10.36 5.83
N GLU A 18 6.98 11.18 6.90
CA GLU A 18 7.31 10.69 8.24
C GLU A 18 6.24 9.69 8.70
N ASN A 19 4.96 10.00 8.58
CA ASN A 19 3.89 9.07 8.96
C ASN A 19 3.93 7.79 8.13
N LEU A 20 4.14 7.91 6.81
CA LEU A 20 4.23 6.76 5.92
C LEU A 20 5.42 5.85 6.26
N ALA A 21 6.59 6.42 6.55
CA ALA A 21 7.79 5.67 6.91
C ALA A 21 7.75 5.09 8.34
N LEU A 22 7.11 5.78 9.29
CA LEU A 22 6.85 5.25 10.63
C LEU A 22 5.82 4.13 10.60
N GLY A 23 4.87 4.19 9.66
CA GLY A 23 3.84 3.18 9.46
C GLY A 23 4.37 1.82 8.98
N THR A 24 5.51 1.78 8.25
CA THR A 24 6.18 0.51 7.91
C THR A 24 6.95 -0.10 9.08
N GLY A 25 7.12 0.68 10.14
CA GLY A 25 7.85 0.36 11.35
C GLY A 25 7.14 -0.60 12.30
N ARG A 26 7.88 -1.13 13.27
CA ARG A 26 7.30 -1.88 14.39
C ARG A 26 7.41 -1.06 15.68
N ARG A 27 6.38 -1.13 16.51
CA ARG A 27 6.46 -0.64 17.88
C ARG A 27 7.48 -1.46 18.67
N ASN A 28 8.47 -0.79 19.23
CA ASN A 28 9.42 -1.43 20.13
C ASN A 28 8.78 -1.69 21.51
N ARG A 29 9.47 -2.45 22.37
CA ARG A 29 8.98 -2.82 23.72
C ARG A 29 8.70 -1.62 24.64
N ARG A 30 9.17 -0.42 24.27
CA ARG A 30 8.98 0.83 25.03
C ARG A 30 7.83 1.69 24.47
N GLY A 31 7.13 1.20 23.44
CA GLY A 31 6.00 1.91 22.81
C GLY A 31 6.40 2.95 21.78
N HIS A 32 7.70 3.11 21.50
CA HIS A 32 8.17 4.00 20.43
C HIS A 32 8.09 3.28 19.08
N GLN A 33 7.61 3.99 18.07
CA GLN A 33 7.57 3.53 16.69
C GLN A 33 8.91 3.91 16.03
N GLU A 34 9.67 2.91 15.59
CA GLU A 34 10.87 3.13 14.79
C GLU A 34 10.51 2.91 13.32
N PRO A 35 10.97 3.76 12.38
CA PRO A 35 10.65 3.60 10.97
C PRO A 35 11.13 2.25 10.45
N GLY A 36 10.33 1.63 9.59
CA GLY A 36 10.64 0.36 8.94
C GLY A 36 11.41 0.55 7.64
N PRO A 37 11.37 -0.45 6.74
CA PRO A 37 11.79 -0.25 5.36
C PRO A 37 11.07 0.95 4.73
N LEU A 38 11.77 1.74 3.92
CA LEU A 38 11.15 2.88 3.25
C LEU A 38 9.96 2.43 2.40
N PRO A 39 8.84 3.18 2.40
CA PRO A 39 7.69 2.86 1.58
C PRO A 39 8.03 3.01 0.09
N ASP A 40 7.50 2.11 -0.74
CA ASP A 40 7.61 2.18 -2.19
C ASP A 40 6.60 3.20 -2.74
N VAL A 41 7.00 4.47 -2.70
CA VAL A 41 6.19 5.58 -3.19
C VAL A 41 5.91 5.46 -4.69
N LYS A 42 6.81 4.83 -5.46
CA LYS A 42 6.60 4.62 -6.89
C LYS A 42 5.35 3.77 -7.13
N LEU A 43 5.21 2.68 -6.40
CA LEU A 43 4.05 1.79 -6.51
C LEU A 43 2.74 2.48 -6.11
N ILE A 44 2.78 3.37 -5.11
CA ILE A 44 1.62 4.19 -4.73
C ILE A 44 1.23 5.14 -5.87
N LEU A 45 2.21 5.83 -6.47
CA LEU A 45 1.96 6.73 -7.60
C LEU A 45 1.38 5.97 -8.81
N GLU A 46 1.92 4.79 -9.13
CA GLU A 46 1.38 3.92 -10.18
C GLU A 46 -0.10 3.57 -9.92
N ARG A 47 -0.46 3.25 -8.68
CA ARG A 47 -1.85 2.98 -8.31
C ARG A 47 -2.76 4.21 -8.43
N LEU A 48 -2.25 5.40 -8.14
CA LEU A 48 -3.01 6.65 -8.24
C LEU A 48 -3.22 7.10 -9.69
N VAL A 49 -2.33 6.71 -10.62
CA VAL A 49 -2.50 7.01 -12.06
C VAL A 49 -3.78 6.40 -12.62
N ASP A 50 -4.23 5.26 -12.09
CA ASP A 50 -5.53 4.65 -12.46
C ASP A 50 -6.73 5.54 -12.15
N LYS A 51 -6.57 6.51 -11.24
CA LYS A 51 -7.64 7.40 -10.76
C LYS A 51 -7.67 8.73 -11.50
N GLY A 52 -6.57 9.10 -12.15
CA GLY A 52 -6.45 10.39 -12.80
C GLY A 52 -5.00 10.77 -13.08
N ARG A 53 -4.84 11.86 -13.82
CA ARG A 53 -3.52 12.43 -14.13
C ARG A 53 -2.96 13.12 -12.89
N ILE A 54 -1.80 12.68 -12.44
CA ILE A 54 -1.08 13.34 -11.35
C ILE A 54 -0.43 14.63 -11.86
N THR A 55 -0.85 15.78 -11.32
CA THR A 55 -0.40 17.11 -11.77
C THR A 55 0.47 17.83 -10.73
N ALA A 56 0.34 17.47 -9.45
CA ALA A 56 1.19 17.97 -8.38
C ALA A 56 1.60 16.82 -7.45
N LYS A 57 2.85 16.83 -6.97
CA LYS A 57 3.40 15.83 -6.04
C LYS A 57 4.30 16.54 -5.03
N ARG A 58 3.94 16.53 -3.74
CA ARG A 58 4.73 17.12 -2.66
C ARG A 58 4.90 16.12 -1.52
N ALA A 59 6.09 16.04 -0.94
CA ALA A 59 6.35 15.28 0.26
C ALA A 59 6.88 16.18 1.38
N TYR A 60 6.41 15.95 2.61
CA TYR A 60 6.69 16.78 3.78
C TYR A 60 7.45 15.92 4.80
N CYS A 61 8.66 16.34 5.17
CA CYS A 61 9.52 15.57 6.05
C CYS A 61 10.68 16.42 6.61
N ASP A 62 11.24 16.02 7.75
CA ASP A 62 12.63 16.34 8.10
C ASP A 62 13.56 15.43 7.28
N TRP A 63 14.12 15.93 6.17
CA TRP A 63 14.92 15.10 5.27
C TRP A 63 16.27 14.69 5.86
N GLN A 64 16.71 15.31 6.97
CA GLN A 64 17.90 14.89 7.68
C GLN A 64 17.72 13.51 8.32
N ARG A 65 16.47 13.12 8.64
CA ARG A 65 16.13 11.80 9.19
C ARG A 65 15.96 10.72 8.14
N PHE A 66 15.65 11.11 6.90
CA PHE A 66 15.32 10.21 5.80
C PHE A 66 16.14 10.54 4.55
N SER A 67 17.45 10.74 4.72
CA SER A 67 18.37 11.08 3.63
C SER A 67 18.33 10.09 2.47
N ASP A 68 18.13 8.81 2.77
CA ASP A 68 18.10 7.72 1.78
C ASP A 68 16.85 7.78 0.87
N ALA A 69 15.80 8.50 1.29
CA ALA A 69 14.59 8.69 0.51
C ALA A 69 14.67 9.88 -0.47
N VAL A 70 15.59 10.82 -0.26
CA VAL A 70 15.68 12.07 -1.03
C VAL A 70 15.86 11.81 -2.52
N THR A 71 16.88 11.03 -2.89
CA THR A 71 17.18 10.75 -4.31
C THR A 71 16.04 9.98 -5.00
N PRO A 72 15.53 8.86 -4.46
CA PRO A 72 14.41 8.14 -5.07
C PRO A 72 13.15 9.01 -5.26
N LEU A 73 12.79 9.82 -4.26
CA LEU A 73 11.59 10.68 -4.36
C LEU A 73 11.80 11.81 -5.39
N HIS A 74 13.00 12.40 -5.44
CA HIS A 74 13.33 13.41 -6.43
C HIS A 74 13.29 12.85 -7.86
N GLU A 75 13.78 11.62 -8.09
CA GLU A 75 13.69 10.93 -9.38
C GLU A 75 12.24 10.67 -9.82
N LEU A 76 11.32 10.51 -8.86
CA LEU A 76 9.88 10.44 -9.13
C LEU A 76 9.24 11.80 -9.41
N GLY A 77 10.01 12.89 -9.43
CA GLY A 77 9.53 14.25 -9.66
C GLY A 77 8.63 14.77 -8.52
N ILE A 78 8.91 14.35 -7.28
CA ILE A 78 8.24 14.82 -6.08
C ILE A 78 8.98 16.05 -5.56
N GLU A 79 8.24 17.12 -5.30
CA GLU A 79 8.78 18.30 -4.61
C GLU A 79 8.97 17.98 -3.12
N LEU A 80 10.21 18.11 -2.64
CA LEU A 80 10.59 17.78 -1.27
C LEU A 80 10.49 19.04 -0.39
N ILE A 81 9.52 19.08 0.50
CA ILE A 81 9.29 20.18 1.44
C ILE A 81 9.99 19.84 2.76
N GLU A 82 11.06 20.56 3.06
CA GLU A 82 11.82 20.41 4.31
C GLU A 82 11.00 20.97 5.49
N ILE A 83 10.83 20.15 6.53
CA ILE A 83 10.19 20.48 7.79
C ILE A 83 11.19 20.22 8.92
N PRO A 84 12.02 21.21 9.32
CA PRO A 84 13.02 21.01 10.35
C PRO A 84 12.36 20.76 11.70
N ASP A 85 12.67 19.62 12.36
CA ASP A 85 12.16 19.35 13.70
C ASP A 85 12.90 20.21 14.74
N ARG A 86 12.19 21.18 15.34
CA ARG A 86 12.66 21.84 16.57
C ARG A 86 12.26 20.96 17.74
N ALA A 87 13.26 20.25 18.28
CA ALA A 87 13.28 19.22 19.34
C ALA A 87 12.40 19.42 20.61
N TYR A 88 11.59 20.46 20.71
CA TYR A 88 10.71 20.74 21.84
C TYR A 88 9.20 20.75 21.52
N THR A 89 8.79 20.82 20.23
CA THR A 89 7.34 20.96 19.86
C THR A 89 6.95 20.36 18.50
N GLY A 90 7.87 19.74 17.75
CA GLY A 90 7.78 19.59 16.29
C GLY A 90 6.88 18.51 15.69
N LYS A 91 5.99 17.86 16.46
CA LYS A 91 5.19 16.74 15.91
C LYS A 91 4.13 17.13 14.87
N ASN A 92 3.63 18.37 14.88
CA ASN A 92 2.51 18.79 14.01
C ASN A 92 2.94 19.74 12.87
N SER A 93 4.24 20.03 12.74
CA SER A 93 4.70 21.02 11.76
C SER A 93 4.50 20.55 10.32
N ALA A 94 4.72 19.25 10.07
CA ALA A 94 4.51 18.65 8.75
C ALA A 94 3.02 18.66 8.39
N ASP A 95 2.15 18.23 9.30
CA ASP A 95 0.70 18.19 9.10
C ASP A 95 0.12 19.57 8.81
N ILE A 96 0.53 20.58 9.59
CA ILE A 96 0.10 21.96 9.40
C ILE A 96 0.56 22.46 8.03
N ARG A 97 1.82 22.22 7.66
CA ARG A 97 2.35 22.69 6.38
C ARG A 97 1.67 21.99 5.20
N LEU A 98 1.45 20.68 5.29
CA LEU A 98 0.72 19.90 4.29
C LEU A 98 -0.70 20.45 4.14
N ALA A 99 -1.42 20.67 5.24
CA ALA A 99 -2.78 21.21 5.19
C ALA A 99 -2.84 22.61 4.58
N VAL A 100 -1.89 23.49 4.90
CA VAL A 100 -1.79 24.83 4.30
C VAL A 100 -1.59 24.74 2.79
N ASP A 101 -0.61 23.94 2.35
CA ASP A 101 -0.33 23.75 0.93
C ASP A 101 -1.52 23.10 0.19
N ALA A 102 -2.20 22.13 0.81
CA ALA A 102 -3.39 21.50 0.26
C ALA A 102 -4.49 22.52 -0.01
N MET A 103 -4.76 23.40 0.95
CA MET A 103 -5.75 24.46 0.82
C MET A 103 -5.34 25.51 -0.21
N GLU A 104 -4.05 25.89 -0.27
CA GLU A 104 -3.54 26.78 -1.31
C GLU A 104 -3.74 26.17 -2.70
N ILE A 105 -3.39 24.90 -2.90
CA ILE A 105 -3.60 24.18 -4.17
C ILE A 105 -5.09 24.17 -4.51
N CYS A 106 -5.96 23.83 -3.54
CA CYS A 106 -7.42 23.79 -3.73
C CYS A 106 -7.99 25.13 -4.22
N LEU A 107 -7.47 26.25 -3.70
CA LEU A 107 -7.97 27.59 -4.00
C LEU A 107 -7.32 28.24 -5.23
N THR A 108 -6.13 27.79 -5.63
CA THR A 108 -5.35 28.44 -6.72
C THR A 108 -5.24 27.59 -7.98
N LYS A 109 -5.58 26.30 -7.92
CA LYS A 109 -5.45 25.34 -9.02
C LYS A 109 -6.80 24.70 -9.34
N ASP A 110 -7.66 25.46 -10.02
CA ASP A 110 -9.04 25.02 -10.35
C ASP A 110 -9.13 23.69 -11.09
N HIS A 111 -8.11 23.38 -11.91
CA HIS A 111 -8.04 22.13 -12.66
C HIS A 111 -7.80 20.90 -11.80
N ILE A 112 -7.40 21.04 -10.54
CA ILE A 112 -7.21 19.91 -9.62
C ILE A 112 -8.54 19.63 -8.93
N ASP A 113 -9.12 18.48 -9.24
CA ASP A 113 -10.40 18.02 -8.70
C ASP A 113 -10.23 16.95 -7.62
N THR A 114 -9.05 16.34 -7.51
CA THR A 114 -8.79 15.21 -6.63
C THR A 114 -7.52 15.43 -5.80
N PHE A 115 -7.58 15.06 -4.52
CA PHE A 115 -6.46 15.13 -3.58
C PHE A 115 -6.16 13.74 -3.05
N ALA A 116 -4.94 13.26 -3.25
CA ALA A 116 -4.43 12.06 -2.61
C ALA A 116 -3.60 12.46 -1.39
N ILE A 117 -4.08 12.16 -0.19
CA ILE A 117 -3.39 12.40 1.08
C ILE A 117 -2.79 11.08 1.55
N LEU A 118 -1.46 10.98 1.48
CA LEU A 118 -0.72 9.81 1.94
C LEU A 118 -0.36 10.00 3.42
N SER A 119 -1.29 9.64 4.30
CA SER A 119 -1.10 9.57 5.76
C SER A 119 -2.16 8.65 6.37
N GLY A 120 -1.82 8.00 7.49
CA GLY A 120 -2.77 7.27 8.34
C GLY A 120 -3.36 8.10 9.48
N ASP A 121 -2.93 9.36 9.64
CA ASP A 121 -3.28 10.19 10.81
C ASP A 121 -4.69 10.82 10.71
N SER A 122 -5.51 10.58 11.74
CA SER A 122 -6.84 11.18 11.84
C SER A 122 -6.83 12.70 11.98
N ASP A 123 -5.71 13.33 12.33
CA ASP A 123 -5.59 14.79 12.41
C ASP A 123 -5.81 15.48 11.04
N PHE A 124 -5.74 14.73 9.93
CA PHE A 124 -6.13 15.23 8.60
C PHE A 124 -7.64 15.24 8.33
N SER A 125 -8.48 14.66 9.20
CA SER A 125 -9.95 14.61 8.98
C SER A 125 -10.60 15.98 8.72
N PRO A 126 -10.22 17.08 9.41
CA PRO A 126 -10.71 18.43 9.11
C PRO A 126 -10.31 18.91 7.71
N LEU A 127 -9.08 18.60 7.26
CA LEU A 127 -8.62 18.92 5.91
C LEU A 127 -9.44 18.18 4.86
N VAL A 128 -9.63 16.87 5.03
CA VAL A 128 -10.46 16.04 4.14
C VAL A 128 -11.87 16.62 4.04
N SER A 129 -12.49 16.93 5.19
CA SER A 129 -13.83 17.52 5.25
C SER A 129 -13.89 18.85 4.50
N LYS A 130 -12.86 19.70 4.64
CA LYS A 130 -12.81 21.00 3.98
C LYS A 130 -12.62 20.88 2.47
N LEU A 131 -11.75 20.00 2.00
CA LEU A 131 -11.56 19.72 0.57
C LEU A 131 -12.87 19.22 -0.07
N LYS A 132 -13.61 18.34 0.62
CA LYS A 132 -14.93 17.87 0.19
C LYS A 132 -15.98 18.98 0.17
N GLU A 133 -15.95 19.91 1.13
CA GLU A 133 -16.80 21.11 1.12
C GLU A 133 -16.54 21.98 -0.14
N PHE A 134 -15.29 22.02 -0.62
CA PHE A 134 -14.92 22.65 -1.90
C PHE A 134 -15.24 21.79 -3.14
N GLY A 135 -15.94 20.66 -2.98
CA GLY A 135 -16.33 19.78 -4.06
C GLY A 135 -15.18 18.95 -4.64
N LYS A 136 -14.08 18.79 -3.90
CA LYS A 136 -12.94 17.95 -4.31
C LYS A 136 -13.15 16.51 -3.85
N THR A 137 -12.69 15.56 -4.66
CA THR A 137 -12.57 14.15 -4.27
C THR A 137 -11.31 13.96 -3.44
N VAL A 138 -11.40 13.20 -2.34
CA VAL A 138 -10.26 12.92 -1.48
C VAL A 138 -10.00 11.42 -1.38
N ILE A 139 -8.79 11.02 -1.79
CA ILE A 139 -8.28 9.65 -1.69
C ILE A 139 -7.28 9.63 -0.54
N GLY A 140 -7.57 8.86 0.52
CA GLY A 140 -6.60 8.58 1.56
C GLY A 140 -5.72 7.40 1.18
N VAL A 141 -4.44 7.44 1.55
CA VAL A 141 -3.54 6.30 1.44
C VAL A 141 -2.76 6.13 2.74
N GLY A 142 -2.81 4.94 3.34
CA GLY A 142 -2.15 4.69 4.63
C GLY A 142 -1.89 3.22 4.89
N MET A 143 -1.16 2.92 5.97
CA MET A 143 -0.87 1.55 6.40
C MET A 143 -2.05 0.99 7.22
N LYS A 144 -2.49 -0.25 6.99
CA LYS A 144 -3.63 -0.85 7.71
C LYS A 144 -3.50 -0.77 9.23
N GLU A 145 -2.31 -1.01 9.77
CA GLU A 145 -2.09 -1.02 11.22
C GLU A 145 -1.87 0.37 11.83
N ALA A 146 -1.50 1.38 11.03
CA ALA A 146 -1.24 2.74 11.49
C ALA A 146 -2.36 3.74 11.13
N THR A 147 -3.33 3.31 10.32
CA THR A 147 -4.44 4.15 9.88
C THR A 147 -5.58 4.15 10.91
N SER A 148 -6.04 5.33 11.29
CA SER A 148 -7.26 5.50 12.08
C SER A 148 -8.51 5.19 11.24
N SER A 149 -9.48 4.46 11.82
CA SER A 149 -10.76 4.19 11.15
C SER A 149 -11.49 5.47 10.77
N LEU A 150 -11.34 6.54 11.56
CA LEU A 150 -11.98 7.83 11.29
C LEU A 150 -11.49 8.44 9.97
N LEU A 151 -10.19 8.42 9.70
CA LEU A 151 -9.65 9.00 8.46
C LEU A 151 -10.19 8.24 7.24
N ALA A 152 -10.18 6.90 7.32
CA ALA A 152 -10.69 6.04 6.26
C ALA A 152 -12.18 6.27 5.98
N GLU A 153 -12.98 6.56 6.99
CA GLU A 153 -14.42 6.82 6.87
C GLU A 153 -14.73 8.20 6.26
N VAL A 154 -13.88 9.22 6.49
CA VAL A 154 -14.14 10.60 6.02
C VAL A 154 -13.69 10.81 4.57
N CYS A 155 -12.67 10.07 4.10
CA CYS A 155 -12.24 10.07 2.71
C CYS A 155 -13.32 9.52 1.76
N ASP A 156 -13.29 9.90 0.48
CA ASP A 156 -14.18 9.32 -0.54
C ASP A 156 -13.73 7.92 -0.96
N GLU A 157 -12.42 7.71 -0.99
CA GLU A 157 -11.78 6.41 -1.14
C GLU A 157 -10.59 6.33 -0.19
N PHE A 158 -10.32 5.14 0.37
CA PHE A 158 -9.11 4.89 1.14
C PHE A 158 -8.40 3.65 0.61
N ILE A 159 -7.14 3.80 0.22
CA ILE A 159 -6.31 2.72 -0.33
C ILE A 159 -5.25 2.35 0.71
N PHE A 160 -5.21 1.09 1.11
CA PHE A 160 -4.19 0.63 2.03
C PHE A 160 -2.89 0.27 1.28
N TYR A 161 -1.75 0.71 1.80
CA TYR A 161 -0.43 0.45 1.20
C TYR A 161 -0.14 -1.05 1.04
N GLU A 162 -0.58 -1.87 2.00
CA GLU A 162 -0.46 -3.32 1.94
C GLU A 162 -1.21 -3.91 0.73
N ASP A 163 -2.33 -3.31 0.33
CA ASP A 163 -3.09 -3.78 -0.84
C ASP A 163 -2.42 -3.35 -2.16
N ILE A 164 -1.64 -2.27 -2.15
CA ILE A 164 -0.82 -1.83 -3.28
C ILE A 164 0.38 -2.78 -3.46
N THR A 165 1.11 -3.04 -2.37
CA THR A 165 2.30 -3.91 -2.37
C THR A 165 2.00 -5.39 -2.61
N ARG A 166 0.79 -5.85 -2.29
CA ARG A 166 0.30 -7.17 -2.67
C ARG A 166 0.21 -7.34 -4.20
N GLY A 167 0.01 -6.27 -4.96
CA GLY A 167 -0.18 -6.36 -6.41
C GLY A 167 -1.62 -6.70 -6.79
N ALA A 168 -2.09 -6.08 -7.87
CA ALA A 168 -3.46 -6.25 -8.39
C ALA A 168 -3.68 -7.72 -8.81
N GLY A 169 -4.39 -8.47 -7.97
CA GLY A 169 -4.67 -9.90 -8.19
C GLY A 169 -4.60 -10.75 -6.92
N ILE A 170 -3.91 -10.28 -5.86
CA ILE A 170 -3.91 -11.00 -4.59
C ILE A 170 -5.23 -10.78 -3.85
N PRO A 171 -5.95 -11.85 -3.46
CA PRO A 171 -7.21 -11.73 -2.74
C PRO A 171 -6.99 -11.14 -1.33
N ASP A 172 -7.95 -10.35 -0.83
CA ASP A 172 -7.91 -9.92 0.57
C ASP A 172 -8.19 -11.10 1.51
N PHE A 173 -7.16 -11.46 2.27
CA PHE A 173 -7.21 -12.57 3.22
C PHE A 173 -7.30 -12.14 4.67
N SER A 174 -7.24 -10.84 4.95
CA SER A 174 -7.17 -10.31 6.32
C SER A 174 -8.36 -10.70 7.19
N GLY A 175 -9.56 -10.80 6.59
CA GLY A 175 -10.80 -11.20 7.27
C GLY A 175 -11.01 -12.71 7.45
N LYS A 176 -10.36 -13.57 6.65
CA LYS A 176 -10.55 -15.04 6.71
C LYS A 176 -9.35 -15.79 7.31
N VAL A 177 -8.19 -15.15 7.42
CA VAL A 177 -6.94 -15.76 7.88
C VAL A 177 -6.53 -15.18 9.24
N PRO A 178 -6.28 -16.02 10.27
CA PRO A 178 -5.77 -15.58 11.56
C PRO A 178 -4.46 -14.79 11.46
N ARG A 179 -4.28 -13.76 12.30
CA ARG A 179 -3.14 -12.83 12.24
C ARG A 179 -1.78 -13.54 12.24
N GLU A 180 -1.62 -14.58 13.04
CA GLU A 180 -0.38 -15.37 13.13
C GLU A 180 -0.01 -16.10 11.81
N LYS A 181 -1.00 -16.36 10.95
CA LYS A 181 -0.83 -17.01 9.64
C LYS A 181 -0.75 -16.01 8.49
N GLN A 182 -1.12 -14.75 8.67
CA GLN A 182 -1.20 -13.77 7.59
C GLN A 182 0.13 -13.57 6.85
N SER A 183 1.27 -13.58 7.56
CA SER A 183 2.57 -13.46 6.89
C SER A 183 2.95 -14.66 6.00
N CYS A 184 2.35 -15.84 6.24
CA CYS A 184 2.49 -17.01 5.39
C CYS A 184 1.64 -16.87 4.12
N TYR A 185 0.38 -16.44 4.27
CA TYR A 185 -0.54 -16.21 3.16
C TYR A 185 -0.08 -15.07 2.25
N GLN A 186 0.45 -13.99 2.82
CA GLN A 186 1.11 -12.92 2.08
C GLN A 186 2.19 -13.49 1.16
N LEU A 187 3.16 -14.23 1.72
CA LEU A 187 4.26 -14.82 0.95
C LEU A 187 3.75 -15.81 -0.12
N LEU A 188 2.73 -16.61 0.20
CA LEU A 188 2.13 -17.56 -0.73
C LEU A 188 1.56 -16.82 -1.94
N PHE A 189 0.70 -15.82 -1.71
CA PHE A 189 0.01 -15.11 -2.77
C PHE A 189 0.94 -14.23 -3.59
N GLU A 190 1.89 -13.52 -2.97
CA GLU A 190 2.94 -12.78 -3.70
C GLU A 190 3.79 -13.69 -4.59
N THR A 191 3.92 -14.96 -4.21
CA THR A 191 4.67 -15.93 -5.02
C THR A 191 3.80 -16.49 -6.15
N ILE A 192 2.51 -16.72 -5.91
CA ILE A 192 1.56 -17.13 -6.95
C ILE A 192 1.44 -16.03 -8.01
N ASP A 193 1.16 -14.79 -7.60
CA ASP A 193 1.02 -13.63 -8.48
C ASP A 193 2.29 -13.42 -9.33
N ALA A 194 3.47 -13.47 -8.71
CA ALA A 194 4.73 -13.35 -9.44
C ALA A 194 4.95 -14.49 -10.47
N LEU A 195 4.61 -15.73 -10.12
CA LEU A 195 4.78 -16.88 -11.01
C LEU A 195 3.74 -16.91 -12.15
N GLN A 196 2.53 -16.41 -11.92
CA GLN A 196 1.49 -16.28 -12.96
C GLN A 196 1.87 -15.20 -13.98
N ARG A 197 2.49 -14.09 -13.56
CA ARG A 197 3.00 -13.08 -14.50
C ARG A 197 4.10 -13.61 -15.43
N GLU A 198 4.79 -14.70 -15.06
CA GLU A 198 5.79 -15.35 -15.92
C GLU A 198 5.16 -16.28 -16.97
N SER A 199 3.95 -16.81 -16.73
CA SER A 199 3.28 -17.80 -17.60
C SER A 199 1.82 -18.01 -17.21
N ASP A 200 0.92 -18.09 -18.21
CA ASP A 200 -0.51 -18.42 -18.05
C ASP A 200 -0.77 -19.92 -17.73
N SER A 201 0.26 -20.65 -17.27
CA SER A 201 0.19 -22.08 -16.96
C SER A 201 0.04 -22.33 -15.46
N PHE A 202 -0.57 -23.46 -15.09
CA PHE A 202 -0.60 -23.93 -13.70
C PHE A 202 0.80 -23.97 -13.05
N ILE A 203 0.83 -23.73 -11.75
CA ILE A 203 2.05 -23.67 -10.95
C ILE A 203 2.20 -24.98 -10.17
N LEU A 204 3.29 -25.70 -10.39
CA LEU A 204 3.64 -26.87 -9.57
C LEU A 204 3.88 -26.46 -8.11
N ALA A 205 3.30 -27.20 -7.15
CA ALA A 205 3.48 -26.90 -5.73
C ALA A 205 4.95 -26.93 -5.29
N SER A 206 5.79 -27.75 -5.91
CA SER A 206 7.24 -27.75 -5.68
C SER A 206 7.89 -26.44 -6.09
N ARG A 207 7.65 -25.96 -7.33
CA ARG A 207 8.16 -24.67 -7.84
C ARG A 207 7.69 -23.50 -6.98
N LEU A 208 6.42 -23.54 -6.54
CA LEU A 208 5.87 -22.52 -5.65
C LEU A 208 6.61 -22.52 -4.30
N LYS A 209 6.77 -23.68 -3.66
CA LYS A 209 7.49 -23.83 -2.39
C LYS A 209 8.95 -23.41 -2.49
N ASP A 210 9.65 -23.80 -3.55
CA ASP A 210 11.06 -23.45 -3.75
C ASP A 210 11.22 -21.94 -3.98
N THR A 211 10.27 -21.30 -4.65
CA THR A 211 10.28 -19.84 -4.85
C THR A 211 9.96 -19.11 -3.55
N MET A 212 9.01 -19.59 -2.75
CA MET A 212 8.75 -19.05 -1.41
C MET A 212 10.00 -19.14 -0.51
N LYS A 213 10.72 -20.26 -0.54
CA LYS A 213 11.98 -20.43 0.20
C LYS A 213 13.10 -19.54 -0.31
N ARG A 214 13.17 -19.26 -1.62
CA ARG A 214 14.13 -18.27 -2.17
C ARG A 214 13.80 -16.86 -1.69
N LYS A 215 12.53 -16.45 -1.74
CA LYS A 215 12.08 -15.14 -1.23
C LYS A 215 12.26 -15.02 0.28
N ARG A 216 12.04 -16.11 1.03
CA ARG A 216 12.12 -16.15 2.49
C ARG A 216 12.77 -17.46 2.98
N PRO A 217 14.11 -17.51 3.13
CA PRO A 217 14.86 -18.73 3.48
C PRO A 217 14.41 -19.44 4.77
N GLN A 218 13.90 -18.67 5.74
CA GLN A 218 13.39 -19.16 7.02
C GLN A 218 11.97 -19.74 6.95
N PHE A 219 11.32 -19.73 5.78
CA PHE A 219 9.98 -20.24 5.61
C PHE A 219 9.92 -21.76 5.85
N SER A 220 9.02 -22.16 6.76
CA SER A 220 8.60 -23.55 6.98
C SER A 220 7.11 -23.57 7.29
N GLU A 221 6.38 -24.49 6.67
CA GLU A 221 4.94 -24.60 6.86
C GLU A 221 4.58 -25.02 8.30
N SER A 222 5.47 -25.79 8.93
CA SER A 222 5.34 -26.20 10.33
C SER A 222 5.34 -25.00 11.29
N SER A 223 6.08 -23.94 10.98
CA SER A 223 6.12 -22.70 11.78
C SER A 223 4.79 -21.95 11.79
N TYR A 224 3.90 -22.25 10.84
CA TYR A 224 2.57 -21.68 10.72
C TYR A 224 1.45 -22.68 11.04
N GLY A 225 1.80 -23.82 11.65
CA GLY A 225 0.85 -24.84 12.10
C GLY A 225 0.39 -25.82 11.04
N TYR A 226 1.02 -25.88 9.87
CA TYR A 226 0.68 -26.83 8.80
C TYR A 226 1.54 -28.08 8.86
N ARG A 227 0.92 -29.24 8.67
CA ARG A 227 1.60 -30.54 8.61
C ARG A 227 2.38 -30.75 7.30
N SER A 228 2.03 -30.04 6.24
CA SER A 228 2.69 -30.10 4.93
C SER A 228 2.35 -28.87 4.09
N PHE A 229 3.13 -28.63 3.03
CA PHE A 229 2.82 -27.58 2.04
C PHE A 229 1.48 -27.81 1.34
N THR A 230 1.18 -29.05 1.00
CA THR A 230 -0.13 -29.41 0.44
C THR A 230 -1.27 -29.09 1.42
N ALA A 231 -1.06 -29.19 2.73
CA ALA A 231 -2.07 -28.81 3.72
C ALA A 231 -2.32 -27.29 3.74
N LEU A 232 -1.28 -26.48 3.58
CA LEU A 232 -1.41 -25.03 3.40
C LEU A 232 -2.22 -24.70 2.13
N LEU A 233 -1.86 -25.30 0.99
CA LEU A 233 -2.58 -25.07 -0.27
C LEU A 233 -4.05 -25.48 -0.20
N ARG A 234 -4.34 -26.62 0.43
CA ARG A 234 -5.72 -27.09 0.63
C ARG A 234 -6.53 -26.16 1.53
N GLU A 235 -5.94 -25.58 2.57
CA GLU A 235 -6.63 -24.60 3.41
C GLU A 235 -6.90 -23.31 2.62
N ALA A 236 -5.91 -22.80 1.88
CA ALA A 236 -6.07 -21.62 1.05
C ALA A 236 -7.16 -21.81 -0.02
N SER A 237 -7.22 -22.99 -0.65
CA SER A 237 -8.27 -23.34 -1.60
C SER A 237 -9.65 -23.47 -0.93
N LYS A 238 -9.71 -24.10 0.26
CA LYS A 238 -10.96 -24.19 1.04
C LYS A 238 -11.52 -22.83 1.45
N LEU A 239 -10.65 -21.83 1.68
CA LEU A 239 -11.05 -20.45 1.98
C LEU A 239 -11.50 -19.66 0.74
N GLY A 240 -11.40 -20.26 -0.45
CA GLY A 240 -11.79 -19.68 -1.73
C GLY A 240 -10.77 -18.67 -2.26
N PHE A 241 -9.49 -18.83 -1.94
CA PHE A 241 -8.45 -17.92 -2.45
C PHE A 241 -7.79 -18.43 -3.72
N ILE A 242 -7.62 -19.75 -3.84
CA ILE A 242 -6.89 -20.38 -4.94
C ILE A 242 -7.59 -21.65 -5.42
N GLU A 243 -7.45 -21.94 -6.70
CA GLU A 243 -7.83 -23.23 -7.26
C GLU A 243 -6.62 -24.17 -7.28
N ILE A 244 -6.85 -25.41 -6.86
CA ILE A 244 -5.83 -26.47 -6.87
C ILE A 244 -6.40 -27.74 -7.48
N HIS A 245 -5.58 -28.44 -8.26
CA HIS A 245 -5.86 -29.81 -8.68
C HIS A 245 -4.65 -30.73 -8.43
N GLN A 246 -4.83 -32.02 -8.67
CA GLN A 246 -3.74 -32.99 -8.66
C GLN A 246 -3.33 -33.28 -10.09
N ASP A 247 -2.03 -33.15 -10.39
CA ASP A 247 -1.51 -33.58 -11.68
C ASP A 247 -1.75 -35.09 -11.85
N PRO A 248 -2.53 -35.52 -12.85
CA PRO A 248 -2.87 -36.92 -13.06
C PRO A 248 -1.65 -37.81 -13.38
N LYS A 249 -0.51 -37.24 -13.79
CA LYS A 249 0.72 -38.00 -14.09
C LYS A 249 1.61 -38.20 -12.87
N SER A 250 1.73 -37.19 -12.01
CA SER A 250 2.68 -37.20 -10.88
C SER A 250 2.02 -37.31 -9.50
N GLY A 251 0.70 -37.10 -9.40
CA GLY A 251 -0.04 -37.02 -8.13
C GLY A 251 0.28 -35.76 -7.31
N THR A 252 1.11 -34.86 -7.85
CA THR A 252 1.56 -33.64 -7.17
C THR A 252 0.45 -32.60 -7.20
N ALA A 253 0.31 -31.83 -6.13
CA ALA A 253 -0.60 -30.69 -6.12
C ALA A 253 -0.09 -29.60 -7.07
N VAL A 254 -1.01 -28.99 -7.81
CA VAL A 254 -0.75 -27.85 -8.67
C VAL A 254 -1.76 -26.74 -8.37
N VAL A 255 -1.37 -25.50 -8.61
CA VAL A 255 -2.17 -24.30 -8.36
C VAL A 255 -2.53 -23.69 -9.70
N ASP A 256 -3.82 -23.55 -9.97
CA ASP A 256 -4.33 -23.01 -11.24
C ASP A 256 -4.33 -21.47 -11.24
N GLY A 257 -4.48 -20.87 -10.05
CA GLY A 257 -4.46 -19.43 -9.86
C GLY A 257 -5.30 -18.99 -8.68
N PHE A 258 -5.59 -17.70 -8.62
CA PHE A 258 -6.57 -17.14 -7.70
C PHE A 258 -8.00 -17.46 -8.17
N CYS A 259 -8.93 -17.65 -7.22
CA CYS A 259 -10.35 -17.75 -7.54
C CYS A 259 -10.88 -16.36 -7.95
N GLU A 260 -11.68 -16.29 -9.02
CA GLU A 260 -12.43 -15.08 -9.43
C GLU A 260 -13.57 -14.73 -8.48
#